data_AF-A0A7H8KMQ2-F1
#
_entry.id   AF-A0A7H8KMQ2-F1
#
_cell.length_a   1.000
_cell.length_b   1.000
_cell.length_c   1.000
_cell.angle_alpha   90.00
_cell.angle_beta   90.00
_cell.angle_gamma   90.00
#
_symmetry.space_group_name_H-M   'P 1'
#
loop_
_entity.id
_entity.type
_entity.pdbx_description
1 polymer ?
#
loop_
_entity_poly.entity_id
_entity_poly.type
_entity_poly.pdbx_seq_one_letter_code
_entity_poly.pdbx_strand_id
1 'polypeptide(L)' 'MDGPHGYRIAVPGRPGAHAPQVMVVVYRSSETTPEGLTVYRGPGGLRVTVHGRVACFLEPYPPGLNHPYGYAYPLAAA' A
#
# COMPACT_ATOMS: atom_id res chain seq x y z
N MET A 1 5.85 -17.07 -8.26
CA MET A 1 5.82 -15.97 -7.26
C MET A 1 6.90 -14.98 -7.64
N ASP A 2 6.60 -14.03 -8.53
CA ASP A 2 7.54 -12.96 -8.92
C ASP A 2 6.90 -11.63 -8.60
N GLY A 3 7.48 -10.90 -7.66
CA GLY A 3 7.01 -9.60 -7.25
C GLY A 3 8.02 -8.98 -6.28
N PRO A 4 8.21 -7.64 -6.33
CA PRO A 4 9.06 -6.91 -5.41
C PRO A 4 8.85 -7.33 -3.95
N HIS A 5 9.94 -7.42 -3.19
CA HIS A 5 9.89 -7.75 -1.76
C HIS A 5 9.18 -6.65 -0.92
N GLY A 6 9.08 -5.44 -1.47
CA GLY A 6 8.36 -4.33 -0.87
C GLY A 6 8.18 -3.16 -1.82
N TYR A 7 7.44 -2.17 -1.36
CA TYR A 7 7.14 -0.94 -2.10
C TYR A 7 7.20 0.28 -1.18
N ARG A 8 7.57 1.42 -1.75
CA ARG A 8 7.24 2.74 -1.19
C ARG A 8 5.90 3.18 -1.78
N ILE A 9 4.92 3.47 -0.93
CA ILE A 9 3.58 3.89 -1.33
C ILE A 9 3.39 5.37 -1.05
N ALA A 10 3.00 6.12 -2.07
CA ALA A 10 2.46 7.46 -1.91
C ALA A 10 1.00 7.36 -1.47
N VAL A 11 0.73 7.70 -0.22
CA VAL A 11 -0.61 7.74 0.37
C VAL A 11 -1.14 9.17 0.21
N PRO A 12 -2.25 9.37 -0.53
CA PRO A 12 -2.85 10.68 -0.66
C PRO A 12 -3.31 11.22 0.69
N GLY A 13 -3.13 12.52 0.90
CA GLY A 13 -3.76 13.24 2.00
C GLY A 13 -5.29 13.27 1.83
N ARG A 14 -5.99 13.74 2.87
CA ARG A 14 -7.44 13.90 2.83
C ARG A 14 -7.85 14.85 1.68
N PRO A 15 -8.74 14.42 0.76
CA PRO A 15 -9.29 15.30 -0.27
C PRO A 15 -9.95 16.54 0.35
N GLY A 16 -9.74 17.71 -0.26
CA GLY A 16 -10.28 18.98 0.21
C GLY A 16 -9.61 19.59 1.44
N ALA A 17 -8.62 18.91 2.05
CA ALA A 17 -7.91 19.42 3.23
C ALA A 17 -6.53 20.02 2.91
N HIS A 18 -6.15 20.10 1.62
CA HIS A 18 -4.77 20.39 1.18
C HIS A 18 -3.70 19.59 1.95
N ALA A 19 -4.08 18.41 2.46
CA ALA A 19 -3.21 17.62 3.30
C ALA A 19 -2.07 17.04 2.45
N PRO A 20 -0.82 17.10 2.93
CA PRO A 20 0.31 16.60 2.17
C PRO A 20 0.20 15.09 1.95
N GLN A 21 0.71 14.63 0.81
CA GLN A 21 0.94 13.21 0.58
C GLN A 21 2.00 12.69 1.56
N VAL A 22 1.79 11.49 2.08
CA VAL A 22 2.78 10.80 2.94
C VAL A 22 3.33 9.58 2.24
N MET A 23 4.60 9.30 2.48
CA MET A 23 5.28 8.13 1.92
C MET A 23 5.42 7.07 2.99
N VAL A 24 4.92 5.87 2.73
CA VAL A 24 5.01 4.72 3.64
C VAL A 24 5.69 3.57 2.93
N VAL A 25 6.42 2.75 3.69
CA VAL A 25 7.03 1.52 3.15
C VAL A 25 6.17 0.34 3.56
N VAL A 26 5.91 -0.55 2.62
CA VAL A 26 5.19 -1.80 2.83
C VAL A 26 6.07 -2.96 2.38
N TYR A 27 6.01 -4.06 3.11
CA TYR A 27 6.74 -5.28 2.79
C TYR A 27 5.79 -6.43 2.51
N ARG A 28 6.25 -7.34 1.65
CA ARG A 28 5.52 -8.55 1.33
C ARG A 28 5.24 -9.33 2.61
N SER A 29 3.99 -9.72 2.81
CA SER A 29 3.61 -10.63 3.90
C SER A 29 3.37 -12.04 3.38
N SER A 30 3.16 -12.99 4.29
CA SER A 30 2.73 -14.35 3.96
C SER A 30 1.24 -14.46 3.64
N GLU A 31 0.50 -13.35 3.71
CA GLU A 31 -0.95 -13.32 3.50
C GLU A 31 -1.30 -13.12 2.03
N THR A 32 -2.35 -13.81 1.59
CA THR A 32 -2.98 -13.62 0.28
C THR A 32 -4.47 -13.33 0.45
N THR A 33 -5.02 -12.49 -0.41
CA THR A 33 -6.47 -12.28 -0.48
C THR A 33 -7.18 -13.54 -1.01
N PRO A 34 -8.51 -13.67 -0.87
CA PRO A 34 -9.27 -14.79 -1.44
C PRO A 34 -9.10 -14.94 -2.96
N GLU A 35 -8.80 -13.85 -3.66
CA GLU A 35 -8.50 -13.81 -5.10
C GLU A 35 -7.05 -14.19 -5.43
N GLY A 36 -6.26 -14.59 -4.42
CA GLY A 36 -4.87 -15.01 -4.58
C GLY A 36 -3.86 -13.87 -4.68
N LEU A 37 -4.25 -12.63 -4.35
CA LEU A 37 -3.35 -11.47 -4.45
C LEU A 37 -2.45 -11.39 -3.21
N THR A 38 -1.16 -11.14 -3.43
CA THR A 38 -0.20 -10.93 -2.34
C THR A 38 -0.54 -9.66 -1.54
N VAL A 39 -0.65 -9.79 -0.22
CA VAL A 39 -0.84 -8.65 0.68
C VAL A 39 0.51 -8.12 1.16
N TYR A 40 0.70 -6.81 1.04
CA TYR A 40 1.82 -6.07 1.61
C TYR A 40 1.36 -5.35 2.86
N ARG A 41 2.19 -5.37 3.90
CA ARG A 41 1.89 -4.77 5.21
C ARG A 41 2.82 -3.60 5.48
N GLY A 42 2.23 -2.51 5.95
CA GLY A 42 2.91 -1.29 6.36
C GLY A 42 2.68 -0.96 7.84
N PRO A 43 3.19 0.19 8.30
CA PRO A 43 2.98 0.66 9.66
C PRO A 43 1.49 0.93 9.93
N GLY A 44 1.12 0.91 11.23
CA GLY A 44 -0.24 1.26 11.67
C GLY A 44 -1.33 0.29 11.21
N GLY A 45 -0.97 -0.92 10.77
CA GLY A 45 -1.93 -1.91 10.26
C GLY A 45 -2.31 -1.72 8.80
N LEU A 46 -1.62 -0.84 8.05
CA LEU A 46 -1.87 -0.65 6.63
C LEU A 46 -1.67 -1.97 5.86
N ARG A 47 -2.69 -2.37 5.10
CA ARG A 47 -2.69 -3.54 4.23
C ARG A 47 -2.98 -3.11 2.79
N VAL A 48 -2.20 -3.64 1.84
CA VAL A 48 -2.20 -3.18 0.45
C VAL A 48 -2.02 -4.35 -0.51
N THR A 49 -2.75 -4.39 -1.61
CA THR A 49 -2.37 -5.17 -2.81
C THR A 49 -1.80 -4.23 -3.86
N VAL A 50 -0.88 -4.72 -4.70
CA VAL A 50 -0.26 -3.91 -5.75
C VAL A 50 -0.55 -4.50 -7.13
N HIS A 51 -1.11 -3.69 -8.01
CA HIS A 51 -1.39 -4.02 -9.40
C HIS A 51 -0.59 -3.07 -10.31
N GLY A 52 0.54 -3.56 -10.83
CA GLY A 52 1.49 -2.71 -11.55
C GLY A 52 2.09 -1.65 -10.63
N ARG A 53 1.66 -0.38 -10.79
CA ARG A 53 2.08 0.75 -9.93
C ARG A 53 0.95 1.32 -9.08
N VAL A 54 -0.21 0.66 -9.05
CA VAL A 54 -1.34 1.08 -8.22
C VAL A 54 -1.35 0.26 -6.95
N ALA A 55 -1.31 0.94 -5.81
CA ALA A 55 -1.56 0.35 -4.51
C ALA A 55 -3.06 0.45 -4.20
N CYS A 56 -3.69 -0.68 -3.93
CA CYS A 56 -5.09 -0.79 -3.50
C CYS A 56 -5.10 -1.10 -2.00
N PHE A 57 -5.61 -0.18 -1.19
CA PHE A 57 -5.66 -0.38 0.26
C PHE A 57 -6.80 -1.33 0.62
N LEU A 58 -6.57 -2.17 1.62
CA LEU A 58 -7.54 -3.15 2.10
C LEU A 58 -8.17 -2.68 3.41
N GLU A 59 -9.46 -2.95 3.56
CA GLU A 59 -10.16 -2.73 4.82
C GLU A 59 -9.72 -3.74 5.90
N PRO A 60 -9.79 -3.35 7.19
CA PRO A 60 -10.14 -2.02 7.69
C PRO A 60 -9.02 -1.00 7.45
N TYR A 61 -9.38 0.22 7.05
CA TYR A 61 -8.40 1.26 6.80
C TYR A 61 -7.80 1.80 8.11
N PRO A 62 -6.47 2.02 8.18
CA PRO A 62 -5.87 2.70 9.30
C PRO A 62 -6.38 4.15 9.42
N PRO A 63 -6.42 4.72 10.63
CA PRO A 63 -6.84 6.10 10.85
C PRO A 63 -6.09 7.09 9.95
N GLY A 64 -6.81 8.04 9.37
CA GLY A 64 -6.25 9.06 8.48
C GLY A 64 -6.09 8.63 7.01
N LEU A 65 -6.28 7.34 6.69
CA LEU A 65 -6.37 6.88 5.31
C LEU A 65 -7.77 7.18 4.76
N ASN A 66 -7.86 8.19 3.89
CA ASN A 66 -9.14 8.70 3.36
C ASN A 66 -9.29 8.46 1.85
N HIS A 67 -8.39 7.69 1.24
CA HIS A 67 -8.40 7.37 -0.17
C HIS A 67 -8.13 5.89 -0.33
N PRO A 68 -8.87 5.14 -1.18
CA PRO A 68 -8.72 3.69 -1.32
C PRO A 68 -7.51 3.26 -2.17
N TYR A 69 -6.87 4.22 -2.85
CA TYR A 69 -5.74 3.96 -3.74
C TYR A 69 -4.55 4.87 -3.46
N GLY A 70 -3.35 4.38 -3.78
CA GLY A 70 -2.10 5.13 -3.80
C GLY A 70 -1.22 4.70 -4.96
N TYR A 71 -0.05 5.34 -5.09
CA TYR A 71 0.94 4.95 -6.09
C TYR A 71 2.06 4.14 -5.46
N ALA A 72 2.46 3.06 -6.12
CA ALA A 72 3.45 2.12 -5.64
C ALA A 72 4.76 2.24 -6.43
N TYR A 73 5.86 2.42 -5.71
CA TYR A 73 7.22 2.39 -6.23
C TYR A 73 7.92 1.13 -5.71
N PRO A 74 8.34 0.19 -6.57
CA PRO A 74 9.01 -1.01 -6.10
C PRO A 74 10.33 -0.66 -5.41
N LEU A 75 10.61 -1.31 -4.28
CA LEU A 75 11.93 -1.24 -3.67
C LEU A 75 12.91 -2.07 -4.52
N ALA A 76 14.07 -1.49 -4.84
CA ALA A 76 15.13 -2.23 -5.51
C ALA A 76 15.57 -3.40 -4.62
N ALA A 77 15.78 -4.59 -5.22
CA ALA A 77 16.39 -5.70 -4.50
C ALA A 77 17.77 -5.26 -3.98
N ALA A 78 18.04 -5.53 -2.70
CA ALA A 78 19.35 -5.33 -2.10
C ALA A 78 20.37 -6.34 -2.68
#